data_AF-A0A368F3K1-F1
#
_entry.id   AF-A0A368F3K1-F1
#
_cell.length_a   1.000
_cell.length_b   1.000
_cell.length_c   1.000
_cell.angle_alpha   90.00
_cell.angle_beta   90.00
_cell.angle_gamma   90.00
#
_symmetry.space_group_name_H-M   'P 1'
#
loop_
_entity.id
_entity.type
_entity.pdbx_description
1 polymer ?
#
loop_
_entity_poly.entity_id
_entity_poly.type
_entity_poly.pdbx_seq_one_letter_code
_entity_poly.pdbx_strand_id
1 'polypeptide(L)'
;METFAGLGYTAGPVIGGFLYEFGGFQVPFLVLGVILIFATALAWMLIENYKDDDVGASKGMIAMLRIPVIWIMVYAIVVCAISLSFLDPTLSAHLQSFNLSPTMVGLMFLLCGGIYTLSAPVWGLLIDKYHCTTGVMIFGSATTVISMVLIGPSPFFPFDK
;
A
#
# COMPACT_ATOMS: atom_id res chain seq x y z
N MET A 1 -11.99 4.99 -2.89
CA MET A 1 -10.70 5.56 -2.42
C MET A 1 -9.54 4.58 -2.61
N GLU A 2 -9.71 3.31 -2.25
CA GLU A 2 -8.60 2.33 -2.25
C GLU A 2 -7.96 2.11 -3.63
N THR A 3 -8.74 2.16 -4.71
CA THR A 3 -8.21 2.07 -6.09
C THR A 3 -7.31 3.25 -6.46
N PHE A 4 -7.69 4.48 -6.09
CA PHE A 4 -6.87 5.67 -6.31
C PHE A 4 -5.61 5.67 -5.43
N ALA A 5 -5.72 5.19 -4.19
CA ALA A 5 -4.57 5.02 -3.30
C ALA A 5 -3.58 3.98 -3.85
N GLY A 6 -4.08 2.83 -4.34
CA GLY A 6 -3.26 1.81 -4.99
C GLY A 6 -2.59 2.31 -6.27
N LEU A 7 -3.32 3.06 -7.11
CA LEU A 7 -2.75 3.72 -8.29
C LEU A 7 -1.67 4.74 -7.93
N GLY A 8 -1.87 5.53 -6.88
CA GLY A 8 -0.86 6.49 -6.41
C GLY A 8 0.40 5.79 -5.89
N TYR A 9 0.24 4.75 -5.07
CA TYR A 9 1.35 3.97 -4.51
C TYR A 9 2.16 3.25 -5.60
N THR A 10 1.52 2.85 -6.69
CA THR A 10 2.16 2.16 -7.82
C THR A 10 2.80 3.09 -8.84
N ALA A 11 2.11 4.17 -9.21
CA ALA A 11 2.61 5.15 -10.16
C ALA A 11 3.71 6.03 -9.55
N GLY A 12 3.70 6.22 -8.24
CA GLY A 12 4.65 7.06 -7.51
C GLY A 12 6.13 6.71 -7.80
N PRO A 13 6.57 5.46 -7.59
CA PRO A 13 7.95 5.06 -7.86
C PRO A 13 8.39 5.22 -9.33
N VAL A 14 7.49 5.02 -10.30
CA VAL A 14 7.82 5.17 -11.73
C VAL A 14 8.02 6.63 -12.09
N ILE A 15 7.07 7.47 -11.69
CA ILE A 15 7.13 8.91 -11.95
C ILE A 15 8.35 9.48 -11.21
N GLY A 16 8.54 9.13 -9.94
CA GLY A 16 9.70 9.54 -9.15
C GLY A 16 11.04 9.09 -9.74
N GLY A 17 11.13 7.84 -10.21
CA GLY A 17 12.33 7.29 -10.86
C GLY A 17 12.67 8.00 -12.16
N PHE A 18 11.67 8.28 -13.00
CA PHE A 18 11.85 9.02 -14.25
C PHE A 18 12.31 10.47 -14.00
N LEU A 19 11.70 11.16 -13.02
CA LEU A 19 12.11 12.51 -12.63
C LEU A 19 13.52 12.54 -12.04
N TYR A 20 13.90 11.51 -11.29
CA TYR A 20 15.24 11.36 -10.75
C TYR A 20 16.29 11.21 -11.85
N GLU A 21 16.01 10.43 -12.89
CA GLU A 21 16.92 10.22 -14.02
C GLU A 21 17.13 11.50 -14.85
N PHE A 22 16.10 12.35 -14.96
CA PHE A 22 16.16 13.60 -15.73
C PHE A 22 16.86 14.75 -15.02
N GLY A 23 16.77 14.84 -13.69
CA GLY A 23 17.21 16.02 -12.96
C GLY A 23 17.85 15.74 -11.61
N GLY A 24 18.25 14.49 -11.38
CA GLY A 24 18.85 14.05 -10.13
C GLY A 24 17.88 14.08 -8.95
N PHE A 25 18.44 14.03 -7.75
CA PHE A 25 17.67 13.86 -6.52
C PHE A 25 16.68 15.01 -6.24
N GLN A 26 16.94 16.23 -6.70
CA GLN A 26 16.15 17.40 -6.32
C GLN A 26 14.81 17.53 -7.06
N VAL A 27 14.76 17.11 -8.33
CA VAL A 27 13.59 17.29 -9.21
C VAL A 27 12.31 16.56 -8.74
N PRO A 28 12.34 15.28 -8.30
CA PRO A 28 11.13 14.63 -7.81
C PRO A 28 10.51 15.34 -6.59
N PHE A 29 11.32 15.88 -5.67
CA PHE A 29 10.80 16.63 -4.51
C PHE A 29 10.19 17.97 -4.90
N LEU A 30 10.80 18.70 -5.83
CA LEU A 30 10.28 19.98 -6.28
C LEU A 30 8.93 19.81 -6.96
N VAL A 31 8.81 18.81 -7.85
CA VAL A 31 7.55 18.51 -8.54
C VAL A 31 6.48 18.06 -7.55
N LEU A 32 6.82 17.18 -6.60
CA LEU A 32 5.89 16.77 -5.55
C LEU A 32 5.39 17.97 -4.72
N GLY A 33 6.28 18.89 -4.36
CA GLY A 33 5.95 20.10 -3.62
C GLY A 33 5.00 21.03 -4.38
N VAL A 34 5.25 21.26 -5.67
CA VAL A 34 4.37 22.08 -6.53
C VAL A 34 2.98 21.45 -6.66
N ILE A 35 2.91 20.12 -6.86
CA ILE A 35 1.64 19.39 -6.93
C ILE A 35 0.87 19.54 -5.61
N LEU A 36 1.53 19.42 -4.46
CA LEU A 36 0.89 19.57 -3.15
C LEU A 36 0.36 20.98 -2.89
N ILE A 37 1.10 22.02 -3.29
CA ILE A 37 0.64 23.41 -3.18
C ILE A 37 -0.60 23.61 -4.05
N PHE A 38 -0.58 23.11 -5.28
CA PHE A 38 -1.72 23.22 -6.19
C PHE A 38 -2.93 22.44 -5.67
N ALA A 39 -2.74 21.22 -5.17
CA ALA A 39 -3.79 20.42 -4.55
C ALA A 39 -4.38 21.12 -3.33
N THR A 40 -3.55 21.80 -2.52
CA THR A 40 -4.00 22.59 -1.37
C THR A 40 -4.81 23.81 -1.81
N ALA A 41 -4.39 24.52 -2.85
CA ALA A 41 -5.12 25.66 -3.40
C ALA A 41 -6.48 25.23 -3.99
N LEU A 42 -6.51 24.10 -4.71
CA LEU A 42 -7.74 23.50 -5.21
C LEU A 42 -8.66 23.06 -4.06
N ALA A 43 -8.11 22.40 -3.04
CA ALA A 43 -8.86 22.00 -1.87
C ALA A 43 -9.48 23.21 -1.17
N TRP A 44 -8.72 24.31 -1.03
CA TRP A 44 -9.24 25.57 -0.48
C TRP A 44 -10.38 26.14 -1.32
N MET A 45 -10.26 26.10 -2.66
CA MET A 45 -11.25 26.68 -3.57
C MET A 45 -12.51 25.82 -3.71
N LEU A 46 -12.38 24.49 -3.61
CA LEU A 46 -13.43 23.51 -3.88
C LEU A 46 -14.14 23.04 -2.60
N ILE A 47 -13.46 23.04 -1.44
CA ILE A 47 -14.08 22.73 -0.16
C ILE A 47 -15.01 23.89 0.18
N GLU A 48 -16.30 23.67 -0.07
CA GLU A 48 -17.37 24.46 0.51
C GLU A 48 -17.36 24.24 2.03
N ASN A 49 -17.58 25.29 2.81
CA ASN A 49 -17.68 25.18 4.27
C ASN A 49 -18.91 24.34 4.63
N TYR A 50 -18.74 23.03 4.68
CA TYR A 50 -19.74 22.12 5.19
C TYR A 50 -19.90 22.43 6.68
N LYS A 51 -21.08 22.92 7.07
CA LYS A 51 -21.44 22.91 8.48
C LYS A 51 -21.55 21.45 8.87
N ASP A 52 -20.59 20.98 9.67
CA ASP A 52 -20.79 19.74 10.40
C ASP A 52 -22.11 19.92 11.16
N ASP A 53 -23.11 19.11 10.82
CA ASP A 53 -24.16 18.84 11.78
C ASP A 53 -23.46 18.30 13.02
N ASP A 54 -23.78 18.85 14.18
CA ASP A 54 -23.23 18.46 15.47
C ASP A 54 -23.70 17.03 15.79
N VAL A 55 -23.16 16.05 15.07
CA VAL A 55 -23.33 14.63 15.32
C VAL A 55 -22.45 14.36 16.53
N GLY A 56 -23.07 14.60 17.70
CA GLY A 56 -22.43 14.60 19.00
C GLY A 56 -21.24 13.66 19.07
N ALA A 57 -20.05 14.26 19.22
CA ALA A 57 -18.83 13.52 19.45
C ALA A 57 -18.99 12.68 20.71
N SER A 58 -19.18 11.36 20.57
CA SER A 58 -18.57 10.34 21.43
C SER A 58 -19.04 8.95 21.04
N LYS A 59 -18.08 8.01 21.03
CA LYS A 59 -18.26 6.54 21.02
C LYS A 59 -18.47 5.81 19.69
N GLY A 60 -18.11 6.36 18.54
CA GLY A 60 -18.05 5.58 17.29
C GLY A 60 -16.82 4.66 17.22
N MET A 61 -15.63 5.25 17.04
CA MET A 61 -14.38 4.52 16.74
C MET A 61 -13.90 3.62 17.89
N ILE A 62 -13.96 4.08 19.14
CA ILE A 62 -13.53 3.28 20.30
C ILE A 62 -14.54 2.17 20.62
N ALA A 63 -15.83 2.36 20.30
CA ALA A 63 -16.82 1.29 20.49
C ALA A 63 -16.66 0.18 19.44
N MET A 64 -16.18 0.49 18.24
CA MET A 64 -15.82 -0.51 17.24
C MET A 64 -14.71 -1.45 17.75
N LEU A 65 -13.70 -0.93 18.46
CA LEU A 65 -12.63 -1.75 19.08
C LEU A 65 -13.13 -2.75 20.15
N ARG A 66 -14.36 -2.59 20.68
CA ARG A 66 -14.95 -3.58 21.60
C ARG A 66 -15.51 -4.82 20.89
N ILE A 67 -15.66 -4.79 19.56
CA ILE A 67 -16.18 -5.92 18.80
C ILE A 67 -15.03 -6.92 18.57
N PRO A 68 -15.15 -8.19 19.00
CA PRO A 68 -14.05 -9.16 18.93
C PRO A 68 -13.59 -9.48 17.51
N VAL A 69 -14.48 -9.37 16.51
CA VAL A 69 -14.15 -9.58 15.10
C VAL A 69 -13.19 -8.51 14.55
N ILE A 70 -13.23 -7.28 15.08
CA ILE A 70 -12.34 -6.20 14.63
C ILE A 70 -10.89 -6.49 15.00
N TRP A 71 -10.63 -7.21 16.08
CA TRP A 71 -9.26 -7.62 16.44
C TRP A 71 -8.63 -8.57 15.42
N ILE A 72 -9.42 -9.44 14.79
CA ILE A 72 -8.95 -10.33 13.71
C ILE A 72 -8.58 -9.49 12.48
N MET A 73 -9.39 -8.49 12.15
CA MET A 73 -9.10 -7.55 11.04
C MET A 73 -7.85 -6.73 11.33
N VAL A 74 -7.72 -6.17 12.54
CA VAL A 74 -6.55 -5.40 12.95
C VAL A 74 -5.28 -6.25 12.89
N TYR A 75 -5.35 -7.50 13.38
CA TYR A 75 -4.23 -8.43 13.27
C TYR A 75 -3.82 -8.67 11.82
N ALA A 76 -4.77 -8.95 10.93
CA ALA A 76 -4.50 -9.14 9.51
C ALA A 76 -3.86 -7.89 8.86
N ILE A 77 -4.35 -6.70 9.20
CA ILE A 77 -3.79 -5.42 8.72
C ILE A 77 -2.35 -5.24 9.21
N VAL A 78 -2.08 -5.51 10.49
CA VAL A 78 -0.72 -5.39 11.06
C VAL A 78 0.24 -6.36 10.38
N VAL A 79 -0.14 -7.62 10.19
CA VAL A 79 0.71 -8.62 9.50
C VAL A 79 0.98 -8.20 8.06
N CYS A 80 -0.04 -7.69 7.36
CA CYS A 80 0.10 -7.18 6.00
C CYS A 80 1.03 -5.96 5.93
N ALA A 81 0.87 -5.00 6.85
CA ALA A 81 1.70 -3.81 6.92
C ALA A 81 3.17 -4.14 7.20
N ILE A 82 3.45 -5.08 8.11
CA ILE A 82 4.80 -5.58 8.35
C ILE A 82 5.36 -6.20 7.07
N SER A 83 4.59 -7.08 6.42
CA SER A 83 5.00 -7.76 5.18
C SER A 83 5.41 -6.77 4.07
N LEU A 84 4.58 -5.75 3.82
CA LEU A 84 4.87 -4.71 2.84
C LEU A 84 6.08 -3.86 3.26
N SER A 85 6.18 -3.51 4.55
CA SER A 85 7.30 -2.72 5.09
C SER A 85 8.64 -3.45 4.99
N PHE A 86 8.65 -4.79 4.99
CA PHE A 86 9.84 -5.59 4.72
C PHE A 86 10.11 -5.75 3.22
N LEU A 87 9.06 -5.93 2.41
CA LEU A 87 9.18 -6.15 0.99
C LEU A 87 9.76 -4.93 0.25
N ASP A 88 9.32 -3.72 0.59
CA ASP A 88 9.80 -2.48 -0.03
C ASP A 88 11.33 -2.29 0.06
N PRO A 89 11.95 -2.29 1.26
CA PRO A 89 13.39 -2.14 1.37
C PRO A 89 14.15 -3.33 0.80
N THR A 90 13.67 -4.57 0.99
CA THR A 90 14.36 -5.77 0.48
C THR A 90 14.36 -5.81 -1.05
N LEU A 91 13.21 -5.52 -1.69
CA LEU A 91 13.11 -5.46 -3.14
C LEU A 91 13.97 -4.33 -3.69
N SER A 92 13.96 -3.15 -3.06
CA SER A 92 14.80 -2.03 -3.49
C SER A 92 16.29 -2.34 -3.38
N ALA A 93 16.74 -2.97 -2.28
CA ALA A 93 18.13 -3.36 -2.08
C ALA A 93 18.56 -4.44 -3.09
N HIS A 94 17.70 -5.43 -3.34
CA HIS A 94 17.97 -6.48 -4.31
C HIS A 94 18.09 -5.91 -5.74
N LEU A 95 17.19 -5.00 -6.12
CA LEU A 95 17.24 -4.34 -7.43
C LEU A 95 18.43 -3.39 -7.56
N GLN A 96 18.86 -2.73 -6.48
CA GLN A 96 20.10 -1.94 -6.46
C GLN A 96 21.35 -2.79 -6.67
N SER A 97 21.41 -4.01 -6.12
CA SER A 97 22.56 -4.91 -6.34
C SER A 97 22.76 -5.32 -7.80
N PHE A 98 21.72 -5.22 -8.63
CA PHE A 98 21.81 -5.43 -10.08
C PHE A 98 22.27 -4.19 -10.89
N ASN A 99 22.61 -3.05 -10.24
CA ASN A 99 22.98 -1.79 -10.90
C ASN A 99 21.95 -1.31 -11.95
N LEU A 100 20.65 -1.57 -11.71
CA LEU A 100 19.58 -1.20 -12.63
C LEU A 100 19.26 0.31 -12.56
N SER A 101 18.80 0.88 -13.68
CA SER A 101 18.35 2.28 -13.72
C SER A 101 17.16 2.49 -12.77
N PRO A 102 17.07 3.64 -12.05
CA PRO A 102 15.96 3.99 -11.16
C PRO A 102 14.57 3.84 -11.80
N THR A 103 14.46 4.08 -13.10
CA THR A 103 13.21 3.91 -13.87
C THR A 103 12.78 2.44 -13.94
N MET A 104 13.73 1.51 -14.08
CA MET A 104 13.44 0.08 -14.11
C MET A 104 13.04 -0.46 -12.73
N VAL A 105 13.66 0.07 -11.66
CA VAL A 105 13.22 -0.21 -10.27
C VAL A 105 11.80 0.26 -10.06
N GLY A 106 11.47 1.50 -10.46
CA GLY A 106 10.11 2.02 -10.40
C GLY A 106 9.10 1.16 -11.16
N LEU A 107 9.45 0.65 -12.34
CA LEU A 107 8.59 -0.25 -13.13
C LEU A 107 8.33 -1.59 -12.44
N MET A 108 9.30 -2.15 -11.72
CA MET A 108 9.09 -3.38 -10.93
C MET A 108 8.06 -3.15 -9.81
N PHE A 109 8.16 -2.03 -9.09
CA PHE A 109 7.17 -1.64 -8.08
C PHE A 109 5.78 -1.37 -8.68
N LEU A 110 5.71 -0.74 -9.86
CA LEU A 110 4.47 -0.53 -10.59
C LEU A 110 3.80 -1.85 -10.97
N LEU A 111 4.57 -2.82 -11.49
CA LEU A 111 4.02 -4.13 -11.83
C LEU A 111 3.49 -4.84 -10.59
N CYS A 112 4.26 -4.87 -9.50
CA CYS A 112 3.82 -5.49 -8.24
C CYS A 112 2.53 -4.89 -7.71
N GLY A 113 2.49 -3.57 -7.48
CA GLY A 113 1.27 -2.97 -6.94
C GLY A 113 0.17 -2.82 -8.00
N GLY A 114 0.49 -2.83 -9.29
CA GLY A 114 -0.49 -2.82 -10.39
C GLY A 114 -1.29 -4.12 -10.42
N ILE A 115 -0.61 -5.26 -10.30
CA ILE A 115 -1.26 -6.57 -10.12
C ILE A 115 -2.12 -6.58 -8.85
N TYR A 116 -1.63 -6.01 -7.74
CA TYR A 116 -2.41 -5.85 -6.52
C TYR A 116 -3.66 -4.99 -6.74
N THR A 117 -3.52 -3.86 -7.43
CA THR A 117 -4.63 -2.92 -7.72
C THR A 117 -5.68 -3.53 -8.64
N LEU A 118 -5.28 -4.36 -9.61
CA LEU A 118 -6.20 -5.12 -10.45
C LEU A 118 -6.87 -6.28 -9.71
N SER A 119 -6.17 -6.90 -8.76
CA SER A 119 -6.70 -8.00 -7.95
C SER A 119 -7.70 -7.49 -6.90
N ALA A 120 -7.51 -6.28 -6.37
CA ALA A 120 -8.38 -5.69 -5.35
C ALA A 120 -9.88 -5.66 -5.73
N PRO A 121 -10.30 -5.13 -6.91
CA PRO A 121 -11.71 -5.14 -7.31
C PRO A 121 -12.22 -6.55 -7.59
N VAL A 122 -11.38 -7.46 -8.11
CA VAL A 122 -11.75 -8.86 -8.35
C VAL A 122 -12.11 -9.55 -7.04
N TRP A 123 -11.28 -9.41 -6.01
CA TRP A 123 -11.54 -9.97 -4.68
C TRP A 123 -12.71 -9.27 -3.98
N GLY A 124 -12.86 -7.95 -4.15
CA GLY A 124 -14.00 -7.19 -3.63
C GLY A 124 -15.34 -7.72 -4.16
N LEU A 125 -15.46 -7.85 -5.49
CA LEU A 125 -16.66 -8.40 -6.13
C LEU A 125 -16.93 -9.86 -5.72
N LEU A 126 -15.88 -10.65 -5.52
CA LEU A 126 -16.01 -12.03 -5.07
C LEU A 126 -16.54 -12.11 -3.62
N ILE A 127 -16.00 -11.29 -2.71
CA ILE A 127 -16.45 -11.25 -1.31
C ILE A 127 -17.90 -10.78 -1.21
N ASP A 128 -18.28 -9.76 -1.99
CA ASP A 128 -19.65 -9.25 -2.02
C ASP A 128 -20.64 -10.29 -2.52
N LYS A 129 -20.23 -11.15 -3.47
CA LYS A 129 -21.09 -12.22 -4.02
C LYS A 129 -21.27 -13.41 -3.08
N TYR A 130 -20.24 -13.76 -2.31
CA TYR A 130 -20.25 -14.97 -1.46
C TYR A 130 -20.46 -14.67 0.04
N HIS A 131 -20.49 -13.39 0.45
CA HIS A 131 -20.64 -12.95 1.85
C HIS A 131 -19.67 -13.62 2.85
N CYS A 132 -18.52 -14.12 2.39
CA CYS A 132 -17.56 -14.88 3.18
C CYS A 132 -16.32 -14.07 3.57
N THR A 133 -16.51 -12.87 4.16
CA THR A 133 -15.40 -11.95 4.51
C THR A 133 -14.39 -12.58 5.49
N THR A 134 -14.87 -13.27 6.53
CA THR A 134 -13.99 -13.88 7.56
C THR A 134 -13.16 -15.03 7.00
N GLY A 135 -13.73 -15.86 6.13
CA GLY A 135 -13.03 -17.00 5.53
C GLY A 135 -11.90 -16.56 4.60
N VAL A 136 -12.15 -15.54 3.78
CA VAL A 136 -11.12 -14.97 2.88
C VAL A 136 -10.00 -14.31 3.67
N MET A 137 -10.30 -13.62 4.78
CA MET A 137 -9.28 -13.03 5.65
C MET A 137 -8.38 -14.07 6.32
N ILE A 138 -8.94 -15.17 6.83
CA ILE A 138 -8.16 -16.26 7.44
C ILE A 138 -7.27 -16.91 6.39
N PHE A 139 -7.82 -17.21 5.21
CA PHE A 139 -7.06 -17.80 4.10
C PHE A 139 -5.92 -16.89 3.66
N GLY A 140 -6.20 -15.61 3.41
CA GLY A 140 -5.19 -14.62 3.01
C GLY A 140 -4.08 -14.49 4.06
N SER A 141 -4.44 -14.41 5.34
CA SER A 141 -3.46 -14.32 6.44
C SER A 141 -2.55 -15.55 6.50
N ALA A 142 -3.10 -16.76 6.33
CA ALA A 142 -2.31 -17.99 6.28
C ALA A 142 -1.34 -18.01 5.09
N THR A 143 -1.79 -17.60 3.91
CA THR A 143 -0.94 -17.48 2.71
C THR A 143 0.17 -16.45 2.90
N THR A 144 -0.09 -15.30 3.54
CA THR A 144 0.93 -14.29 3.82
C THR A 144 2.01 -14.83 4.76
N VAL A 145 1.63 -15.59 5.80
CA VAL A 145 2.60 -16.24 6.71
C VAL A 145 3.50 -17.21 5.95
N ILE A 146 2.94 -18.05 5.09
CA ILE A 146 3.71 -18.99 4.26
C ILE A 146 4.67 -18.22 3.33
N SER A 147 4.19 -17.12 2.73
CA SER A 147 4.98 -16.29 1.82
C SER A 147 6.17 -15.63 2.53
N MET A 148 5.96 -15.13 3.74
CA MET A 148 7.01 -14.51 4.56
C MET A 148 8.05 -15.53 5.03
N VAL A 149 7.64 -16.76 5.32
CA VAL A 149 8.56 -17.86 5.66
C VAL A 149 9.46 -18.23 4.46
N LEU A 150 8.93 -18.14 3.23
CA LEU A 150 9.70 -18.42 2.00
C LEU A 150 10.65 -17.29 1.61
N ILE A 151 10.30 -16.02 1.89
CA ILE A 151 11.12 -14.84 1.57
C ILE A 151 12.19 -14.57 2.64
N GLY A 152 11.90 -14.85 3.91
CA GLY A 152 12.88 -14.74 4.97
C GLY A 152 14.00 -15.78 4.80
N PRO A 153 15.28 -15.45 5.10
CA PRO A 153 16.34 -16.43 5.12
C PRO A 153 16.02 -17.42 6.24
N SER A 154 15.35 -18.51 5.89
CA SER A 154 14.96 -19.51 6.87
C SER A 154 16.26 -20.14 7.41
N PRO A 155 16.56 -20.02 8.72
CA PRO A 155 17.75 -20.62 9.32
C PRO A 155 17.73 -22.17 9.27
N PHE A 156 16.66 -22.75 8.74
CA PHE A 156 16.42 -24.18 8.63
C PHE A 156 16.81 -24.78 7.28
N PHE A 157 17.07 -23.97 6.26
CA PHE A 157 17.63 -24.44 4.99
C PHE A 157 18.93 -23.70 4.67
N PRO A 158 20.10 -24.33 4.90
CA PRO A 158 21.37 -23.83 4.39
C PRO A 158 21.40 -24.07 2.88
N PHE A 159 20.72 -23.22 2.10
CA PHE A 159 20.97 -23.16 0.66
C PHE A 159 22.02 -22.08 0.42
N ASP A 160 23.27 -22.54 0.42
CA ASP A 160 24.38 -21.91 -0.26
C ASP A 160 24.03 -21.77 -1.75
N LYS A 161 23.71 -20.55 -2.19
CA LYS A 161 24.24 -19.90 -3.41
C LYS A 161 23.55 -18.57 -3.70
#